data_AF-A0A1B4FGT2-F1
#
_entry.id   AF-A0A1B4FGT2-F1
#
_cell.length_a   1.000
_cell.length_b   1.000
_cell.length_c   1.000
_cell.angle_alpha   90.00
_cell.angle_beta   90.00
_cell.angle_gamma   90.00
#
_symmetry.space_group_name_H-M   'P 1'
#
loop_
_entity.id
_entity.type
_entity.pdbx_description
1 polymer ?
#
loop_
_entity_poly.entity_id
_entity_poly.type
_entity_poly.pdbx_seq_one_letter_code
_entity_poly.pdbx_strand_id
1 'polypeptide(L)'
;MRLLVLLTNFGDPFLTAPLAVAVSSWLAATGRRRAALYWAIGFACAVGLVASTKFIYAGWGIGIAAWRFTGMSGHTMLGAAVYPLVAAISVRDAHVRRAVAAGLAFALAIGISRVLLGFHSWSEIASGWLLGAGVAMSTARRLRRAGARAGDAHAGAVRSTSTRADRNTHAYVDAVAARRAAGVSRSTIAFVAAACTIALSCYGRSAPVSAWISHAAPKFAEWSRVWLDDTR
;
A
#
# COMPACT_ATOMS: atom_id res chain seq x y z
N MET A 1 11.48 17.18 -16.03
CA MET A 1 12.21 16.02 -15.49
C MET A 1 12.27 15.97 -13.96
N ARG A 2 12.64 17.03 -13.24
CA ARG A 2 12.75 17.02 -11.76
C ARG A 2 11.50 16.49 -11.02
N LEU A 3 10.30 16.90 -11.43
CA LEU A 3 9.04 16.45 -10.83
C LEU A 3 8.83 14.93 -10.96
N LEU A 4 9.20 14.32 -12.08
CA LEU A 4 9.01 12.89 -12.33
C LEU A 4 9.91 12.04 -11.43
N VAL A 5 11.14 12.52 -11.20
CA VAL A 5 12.11 11.89 -10.29
C VAL A 5 11.63 11.98 -8.85
N LEU A 6 11.15 13.16 -8.42
CA LEU A 6 10.54 13.35 -7.10
C LEU A 6 9.39 12.35 -6.90
N LEU A 7 8.50 12.23 -7.88
CA LEU A 7 7.37 11.33 -7.79
C LEU A 7 7.80 9.86 -7.74
N THR A 8 8.81 9.47 -8.52
CA THR A 8 9.35 8.12 -8.53
C THR A 8 9.96 7.73 -7.18
N ASN A 9 10.61 8.67 -6.49
CA ASN A 9 11.24 8.40 -5.18
C ASN A 9 10.22 8.02 -4.10
N PHE A 10 8.95 8.43 -4.25
CA PHE A 10 7.89 7.96 -3.37
C PHE A 10 7.60 6.46 -3.51
N GLY A 11 7.95 5.84 -4.64
CA GLY A 11 7.83 4.40 -4.85
C GLY A 11 9.05 3.60 -4.40
N ASP A 12 10.12 4.23 -3.91
CA ASP A 12 11.36 3.52 -3.58
C ASP A 12 11.16 2.61 -2.36
N PRO A 13 11.65 1.34 -2.41
CA PRO A 13 11.59 0.41 -1.29
C PRO A 13 12.12 0.97 0.02
N PHE A 14 13.13 1.84 -0.01
CA PHE A 14 13.73 2.48 1.18
C PHE A 14 12.71 3.33 1.95
N LEU A 15 11.74 3.91 1.25
CA LEU A 15 10.63 4.65 1.85
C LEU A 15 9.40 3.77 2.08
N THR A 16 9.01 2.97 1.08
CA THR A 16 7.75 2.23 1.16
C THR A 16 7.82 1.06 2.14
N ALA A 17 8.98 0.42 2.33
CA ALA A 17 9.13 -0.68 3.27
C ALA A 17 8.94 -0.26 4.75
N PRO A 18 9.57 0.81 5.26
CA PRO A 18 9.29 1.27 6.62
C PRO A 18 7.84 1.77 6.78
N LEU A 19 7.25 2.39 5.75
CA LEU A 19 5.81 2.72 5.76
C LEU A 19 4.95 1.45 5.84
N ALA A 20 5.33 0.39 5.12
CA ALA A 20 4.67 -0.91 5.17
C ALA A 20 4.70 -1.49 6.61
N VAL A 21 5.86 -1.42 7.28
CA VAL A 21 6.00 -1.82 8.69
C VAL A 21 5.11 -0.96 9.59
N ALA A 22 5.08 0.36 9.40
CA ALA A 22 4.23 1.25 10.19
C ALA A 22 2.73 0.90 10.05
N VAL A 23 2.26 0.60 8.82
CA VAL A 23 0.88 0.16 8.56
C VAL A 23 0.59 -1.15 9.30
N SER A 24 1.48 -2.14 9.17
CA SER A 24 1.32 -3.44 9.84
C SER A 24 1.26 -3.30 11.36
N SER A 25 2.20 -2.53 11.93
CA SER A 25 2.30 -2.29 13.36
C SER A 25 1.08 -1.57 13.90
N TRP A 26 0.54 -0.59 13.16
CA TRP A 26 -0.70 0.08 13.54
C TRP A 26 -1.91 -0.86 13.53
N LEU A 27 -2.02 -1.73 12.52
CA LEU A 27 -3.08 -2.74 12.45
C LEU A 27 -2.98 -3.72 13.63
N ALA A 28 -1.77 -4.16 13.98
CA ALA A 28 -1.54 -5.04 15.12
C ALA A 28 -1.86 -4.36 16.46
N ALA A 29 -1.39 -3.13 16.66
CA ALA A 29 -1.57 -2.34 17.88
C ALA A 29 -3.03 -1.95 18.14
N THR A 30 -3.84 -1.79 17.10
CA THR A 30 -5.26 -1.46 17.23
C THR A 30 -6.18 -2.67 17.32
N GLY A 31 -5.64 -3.86 17.63
CA GLY A 31 -6.42 -5.09 17.83
C GLY A 31 -6.86 -5.77 16.53
N ARG A 32 -6.41 -5.30 15.36
CA ARG A 32 -6.81 -5.81 14.04
C ARG A 32 -5.84 -6.87 13.52
N ARG A 33 -5.38 -7.78 14.39
CA ARG A 33 -4.32 -8.78 14.12
C ARG A 33 -4.59 -9.61 12.86
N ARG A 34 -5.83 -10.05 12.64
CA ARG A 34 -6.19 -10.80 11.42
C ARG A 34 -5.98 -9.96 10.15
N ALA A 35 -6.38 -8.70 10.16
CA ALA A 35 -6.17 -7.81 9.02
C ALA A 35 -4.67 -7.52 8.80
N ALA A 36 -3.90 -7.36 9.89
CA ALA A 36 -2.44 -7.23 9.82
C ALA A 36 -1.80 -8.46 9.14
N LEU A 37 -2.18 -9.68 9.56
CA LEU A 37 -1.67 -10.92 8.95
C LEU A 37 -2.07 -11.07 7.48
N TYR A 38 -3.34 -10.83 7.14
CA TYR A 38 -3.79 -10.90 5.74
C TYR A 38 -3.04 -9.91 4.86
N TRP A 39 -2.86 -8.69 5.34
CA TRP A 39 -2.13 -7.67 4.61
C TRP A 39 -0.65 -8.04 4.51
N ALA A 40 -0.01 -8.50 5.58
CA ALA A 40 1.40 -8.90 5.58
C ALA A 40 1.66 -10.07 4.63
N ILE A 41 0.82 -11.11 4.65
CA ILE A 41 0.91 -12.24 3.72
C ILE A 41 0.67 -11.77 2.28
N GLY A 42 -0.40 -10.99 2.04
CA GLY A 42 -0.69 -10.47 0.71
C GLY A 42 0.43 -9.58 0.15
N PHE A 43 1.00 -8.73 1.00
CA PHE A 43 2.14 -7.88 0.66
C PHE A 43 3.39 -8.70 0.38
N ALA A 44 3.71 -9.69 1.22
CA ALA A 44 4.85 -10.58 1.00
C ALA A 44 4.70 -11.40 -0.29
N CYS A 45 3.50 -11.94 -0.57
CA CYS A 45 3.21 -12.61 -1.82
C CYS A 45 3.34 -11.68 -3.03
N ALA A 46 2.87 -10.43 -2.94
CA ALA A 46 3.01 -9.46 -4.01
C ALA A 46 4.48 -9.09 -4.27
N VAL A 47 5.26 -8.84 -3.21
CA VAL A 47 6.71 -8.61 -3.30
C VAL A 47 7.41 -9.82 -3.93
N GLY A 48 7.11 -11.03 -3.45
CA GLY A 48 7.64 -12.27 -3.98
C GLY A 48 7.33 -12.45 -5.46
N LEU A 49 6.08 -12.24 -5.86
CA LEU A 49 5.65 -12.37 -7.26
C LEU A 49 6.35 -11.35 -8.17
N VAL A 50 6.47 -10.09 -7.74
CA VAL A 50 7.24 -9.08 -8.47
C VAL A 50 8.71 -9.50 -8.61
N ALA A 51 9.34 -9.94 -7.52
CA ALA A 51 10.71 -10.43 -7.56
C ALA A 51 10.85 -11.62 -8.51
N SER A 52 9.96 -12.61 -8.43
CA SER A 52 9.93 -13.79 -9.32
C SER A 52 9.82 -13.40 -10.78
N THR A 53 8.96 -12.44 -11.16
CA THR A 53 8.88 -12.01 -12.57
C THR A 53 10.21 -11.46 -13.08
N LYS A 54 10.94 -10.72 -12.25
CA LYS A 54 12.26 -10.19 -12.61
C LYS A 54 13.31 -11.29 -12.69
N PHE A 55 13.30 -12.25 -11.77
CA PHE A 55 14.20 -13.40 -11.81
C PHE A 55 13.95 -14.30 -13.02
N ILE A 56 12.68 -14.55 -13.36
CA ILE A 56 12.30 -15.34 -14.54
C ILE A 56 12.80 -14.67 -15.82
N TYR A 57 12.61 -13.35 -15.96
CA TYR A 57 13.13 -12.63 -17.11
C TYR A 57 14.66 -12.56 -17.12
N ALA A 58 15.31 -12.30 -15.99
CA ALA A 58 16.77 -12.20 -15.92
C ALA A 58 17.47 -13.55 -16.10
N GLY A 59 16.88 -14.65 -15.62
CA GLY A 59 17.47 -15.99 -15.68
C GLY A 59 17.13 -16.77 -16.95
N TRP A 60 15.91 -16.59 -17.49
CA TRP A 60 15.41 -17.37 -18.63
C TRP A 60 14.96 -16.51 -19.83
N GLY A 61 15.03 -15.17 -19.76
CA GLY A 61 14.60 -14.28 -20.85
C GLY A 61 13.09 -14.28 -21.10
N ILE A 62 12.29 -14.94 -20.26
CA ILE A 62 10.86 -15.12 -20.49
C ILE A 62 10.12 -13.81 -20.19
N GLY A 63 9.63 -13.16 -21.25
CA GLY A 63 8.81 -11.96 -21.21
C GLY A 63 7.79 -11.94 -22.35
N ILE A 64 6.87 -10.98 -22.35
CA ILE A 64 5.86 -10.82 -23.39
C ILE A 64 6.26 -9.63 -24.26
N ALA A 65 6.96 -9.90 -25.36
CA ALA A 65 7.47 -8.87 -26.28
C ALA A 65 6.35 -7.99 -26.85
N ALA A 66 5.22 -8.60 -27.22
CA ALA A 66 4.04 -7.89 -27.73
C ALA A 66 3.53 -6.81 -26.77
N TRP A 67 3.72 -7.00 -25.46
CA TRP A 67 3.29 -6.07 -24.41
C TRP A 67 4.45 -5.29 -23.79
N ARG A 68 5.67 -5.46 -24.32
CA ARG A 68 6.92 -4.93 -23.75
C ARG A 68 7.04 -5.26 -22.25
N PHE A 69 6.66 -6.47 -21.87
CA PHE A 69 6.60 -6.91 -20.48
C PHE A 69 7.82 -7.76 -20.14
N THR A 70 8.66 -7.25 -19.25
CA THR A 70 9.88 -7.90 -18.74
C THR A 70 9.76 -8.21 -17.24
N GLY A 71 8.86 -7.54 -16.54
CA GLY A 71 8.55 -7.84 -15.16
C GLY A 71 7.72 -6.75 -14.51
N MET A 72 7.00 -7.10 -13.46
CA MET A 72 6.10 -6.14 -12.82
C MET A 72 6.87 -4.98 -12.17
N SER A 73 6.29 -3.78 -12.22
CA SER A 73 6.90 -2.60 -11.60
C SER A 73 6.79 -2.65 -10.07
N GLY A 74 7.93 -2.88 -9.40
CA GLY A 74 8.01 -2.92 -7.93
C GLY A 74 7.64 -1.59 -7.27
N HIS A 75 8.07 -0.45 -7.81
CA HIS A 75 7.74 0.87 -7.25
C HIS A 75 6.23 1.14 -7.27
N THR A 76 5.60 0.78 -8.39
CA THR A 76 4.15 0.92 -8.57
C THR A 76 3.38 -0.02 -7.65
N MET A 77 3.81 -1.28 -7.57
CA MET A 77 3.20 -2.29 -6.70
C MET A 77 3.29 -1.90 -5.22
N LEU A 78 4.48 -1.51 -4.75
CA LEU A 78 4.70 -1.08 -3.37
C LEU A 78 3.86 0.14 -3.03
N GLY A 79 3.85 1.15 -3.91
CA GLY A 79 3.02 2.34 -3.74
C GLY A 79 1.53 1.98 -3.64
N ALA A 80 1.03 1.14 -4.55
CA ALA A 80 -0.38 0.74 -4.60
C ALA A 80 -0.81 -0.15 -3.42
N ALA A 81 0.12 -0.88 -2.80
CA ALA A 81 -0.15 -1.69 -1.62
C ALA A 81 -0.11 -0.88 -0.30
N VAL A 82 0.66 0.21 -0.24
CA VAL A 82 0.95 0.95 1.00
C VAL A 82 0.18 2.28 1.09
N TYR A 83 0.26 3.15 0.07
CA TYR A 83 -0.33 4.49 0.13
C TYR A 83 -1.84 4.56 0.37
N PRO A 84 -2.67 3.65 -0.19
CA PRO A 84 -4.10 3.65 0.11
C PRO A 84 -4.40 3.39 1.59
N LEU A 85 -3.58 2.58 2.27
CA LEU A 85 -3.75 2.28 3.69
C LEU A 85 -3.19 3.40 4.56
N VAL A 86 -2.04 3.99 4.20
CA VAL A 86 -1.52 5.20 4.87
C VAL A 86 -2.56 6.31 4.85
N ALA A 87 -3.15 6.58 3.69
CA ALA A 87 -4.20 7.58 3.53
C ALA A 87 -5.46 7.21 4.33
N ALA A 88 -5.91 5.95 4.27
CA ALA A 88 -7.08 5.48 5.00
C ALA A 88 -6.93 5.61 6.53
N ILE A 89 -5.76 5.31 7.08
CA ILE A 89 -5.48 5.41 8.52
C ILE A 89 -5.40 6.88 8.95
N SER A 90 -4.96 7.77 8.06
CA SER A 90 -4.74 9.20 8.38
C SER A 90 -6.01 10.05 8.38
N VAL A 91 -7.15 9.51 7.93
CA VAL A 91 -8.42 10.24 7.85
C VAL A 91 -9.48 9.69 8.79
N ARG A 92 -10.52 10.49 9.04
CA ARG A 92 -11.71 10.03 9.77
C ARG A 92 -12.52 9.02 8.93
N ASP A 93 -13.28 8.15 9.61
CA ASP A 93 -14.05 7.06 8.99
C ASP A 93 -14.93 7.51 7.81
N ALA A 94 -15.54 8.70 7.88
CA ALA A 94 -16.37 9.27 6.82
C ALA A 94 -15.64 9.50 5.47
N HIS A 95 -14.30 9.58 5.49
CA HIS A 95 -13.48 9.91 4.31
C HIS A 95 -12.60 8.75 3.83
N VAL A 96 -12.61 7.60 4.51
CA VAL A 96 -11.73 6.45 4.22
C VAL A 96 -11.80 6.03 2.75
N ARG A 97 -13.00 6.00 2.14
CA ARG A 97 -13.15 5.60 0.72
C ARG A 97 -12.45 6.57 -0.23
N ARG A 98 -12.53 7.88 0.04
CA ARG A 98 -11.86 8.91 -0.78
C ARG A 98 -10.35 8.85 -0.57
N ALA A 99 -9.90 8.61 0.66
CA ALA A 99 -8.48 8.47 0.99
C ALA A 99 -7.84 7.25 0.32
N VAL A 100 -8.51 6.09 0.32
CA VAL A 100 -8.06 4.90 -0.42
C VAL A 100 -7.93 5.21 -1.91
N ALA A 101 -8.94 5.86 -2.50
CA ALA A 101 -8.91 6.24 -3.91
C ALA A 101 -7.76 7.22 -4.21
N ALA A 102 -7.54 8.22 -3.35
CA ALA A 102 -6.43 9.16 -3.49
C ALA A 102 -5.07 8.47 -3.39
N GLY A 103 -4.89 7.54 -2.45
CA GLY A 103 -3.67 6.75 -2.34
C GLY A 103 -3.41 5.85 -3.55
N LEU A 104 -4.46 5.28 -4.15
CA LEU A 104 -4.35 4.49 -5.39
C LEU A 104 -4.01 5.37 -6.60
N ALA A 105 -4.61 6.57 -6.69
CA ALA A 105 -4.29 7.55 -7.73
C ALA A 105 -2.84 8.05 -7.59
N PHE A 106 -2.38 8.28 -6.36
CA PHE A 106 -0.99 8.63 -6.09
C PHE A 106 -0.03 7.52 -6.52
N ALA A 107 -0.33 6.27 -6.18
CA ALA A 107 0.45 5.12 -6.64
C ALA A 107 0.49 4.98 -8.17
N LEU A 108 -0.62 5.28 -8.85
CA LEU A 108 -0.66 5.31 -10.31
C LEU A 108 0.23 6.43 -10.87
N ALA A 109 0.22 7.60 -10.26
CA ALA A 109 1.06 8.72 -10.66
C ALA A 109 2.56 8.38 -10.53
N ILE A 110 2.96 7.66 -9.47
CA ILE A 110 4.32 7.08 -9.33
C ILE A 110 4.62 6.17 -10.53
N GLY A 111 3.70 5.26 -10.87
CA GLY A 111 3.85 4.37 -12.02
C GLY A 111 3.97 5.09 -13.36
N ILE A 112 3.13 6.09 -13.62
CA ILE A 112 3.21 6.94 -14.82
C ILE A 112 4.57 7.62 -14.90
N SER A 113 5.10 8.11 -13.78
CA SER A 113 6.42 8.74 -13.76
C SER A 113 7.53 7.78 -14.20
N ARG A 114 7.43 6.48 -13.88
CA ARG A 114 8.37 5.44 -14.32
C ARG A 114 8.33 5.20 -15.84
N VAL A 115 7.15 5.27 -16.45
CA VAL A 115 7.00 5.15 -17.91
C VAL A 115 7.62 6.36 -18.60
N LEU A 116 7.33 7.56 -18.09
CA LEU A 116 7.84 8.81 -18.65
C LEU A 116 9.37 8.96 -18.49
N LEU A 117 9.95 8.30 -17.48
CA LEU A 117 11.40 8.20 -17.29
C LEU A 117 12.04 7.06 -18.09
N GLY A 118 11.25 6.27 -18.83
CA GLY A 118 11.74 5.18 -19.68
C GLY A 118 12.13 3.90 -18.92
N PHE A 119 11.79 3.79 -17.63
CA PHE A 119 12.18 2.63 -16.80
C PHE A 119 11.29 1.41 -16.96
N HIS A 120 10.04 1.58 -17.38
CA HIS A 120 9.03 0.52 -17.46
C HIS A 120 8.05 0.76 -18.59
N SER A 121 7.42 -0.30 -19.07
CA SER A 121 6.31 -0.22 -20.02
C SER A 121 4.95 -0.07 -19.30
N TRP A 122 3.91 0.34 -20.05
CA TRP A 122 2.56 0.50 -19.52
C TRP A 122 1.98 -0.79 -18.93
N SER A 123 2.29 -1.95 -19.54
CA SER A 123 1.81 -3.26 -19.06
C SER A 123 2.40 -3.61 -17.70
N GLU A 124 3.68 -3.31 -17.47
CA GLU A 124 4.38 -3.54 -16.19
C GLU A 124 3.87 -2.65 -15.06
N ILE A 125 3.50 -1.40 -15.40
CA ILE A 125 2.84 -0.49 -14.46
C ILE A 125 1.44 -1.01 -14.13
N ALA A 126 0.65 -1.37 -15.14
CA ALA A 126 -0.72 -1.83 -14.95
C ALA A 126 -0.76 -3.09 -14.08
N SER A 127 0.08 -4.09 -14.37
CA SER A 127 0.16 -5.32 -13.57
C SER A 127 0.61 -5.06 -12.13
N GLY A 128 1.64 -4.22 -11.94
CA GLY A 128 2.15 -3.87 -10.62
C GLY A 128 1.10 -3.11 -9.80
N TRP A 129 0.44 -2.14 -10.41
CA TRP A 129 -0.62 -1.35 -9.77
C TRP A 129 -1.81 -2.22 -9.38
N LEU A 130 -2.31 -3.10 -10.27
CA LEU A 130 -3.42 -4.00 -9.99
C LEU A 130 -3.10 -4.97 -8.84
N LEU A 131 -1.89 -5.52 -8.83
CA LEU A 131 -1.43 -6.42 -7.77
C LEU A 131 -1.43 -5.71 -6.41
N GLY A 132 -0.80 -4.53 -6.31
CA GLY A 132 -0.76 -3.76 -5.07
C GLY A 132 -2.15 -3.27 -4.63
N ALA A 133 -2.97 -2.80 -5.58
CA ALA A 133 -4.34 -2.39 -5.32
C ALA A 133 -5.19 -3.55 -4.78
N GLY A 134 -5.01 -4.77 -5.27
CA GLY A 134 -5.66 -5.97 -4.75
C GLY A 134 -5.36 -6.21 -3.27
N VAL A 135 -4.09 -6.08 -2.88
CA VAL A 135 -3.64 -6.21 -1.48
C VAL A 135 -4.26 -5.11 -0.60
N ALA A 136 -4.21 -3.86 -1.02
CA ALA A 136 -4.76 -2.74 -0.27
C ALA A 136 -6.30 -2.83 -0.13
N MET A 137 -7.00 -3.12 -1.23
CA MET A 137 -8.46 -3.18 -1.27
C MET A 137 -9.02 -4.37 -0.49
N SER A 138 -8.37 -5.54 -0.57
CA SER A 138 -8.78 -6.71 0.22
C SER A 138 -8.66 -6.43 1.72
N THR A 139 -7.60 -5.74 2.13
CA THR A 139 -7.38 -5.32 3.53
C THR A 139 -8.39 -4.27 3.96
N ALA A 140 -8.59 -3.21 3.18
CA ALA A 140 -9.57 -2.16 3.47
C ALA A 140 -11.01 -2.71 3.58
N ARG A 141 -11.40 -3.66 2.71
CA ARG A 141 -12.69 -4.35 2.79
C ARG A 141 -12.85 -5.13 4.09
N ARG A 142 -11.80 -5.83 4.54
CA ARG A 142 -11.82 -6.59 5.81
C ARG A 142 -11.94 -5.66 7.02
N LEU A 143 -11.24 -4.53 7.01
CA LEU A 143 -11.34 -3.52 8.06
C LEU A 143 -12.76 -2.96 8.20
N ARG A 144 -13.39 -2.62 7.07
CA ARG A 144 -14.79 -2.13 7.06
C ARG A 144 -15.78 -3.18 7.55
N ARG A 145 -15.61 -4.45 7.13
CA ARG A 145 -16.48 -5.56 7.58
C ARG A 145 -16.33 -5.83 9.07
N ALA A 146 -15.11 -5.76 9.61
CA ALA A 146 -14.86 -5.92 11.04
C ALA A 146 -15.50 -4.79 11.85
N GLY A 147 -15.40 -3.54 11.37
CA GLY A 147 -16.05 -2.38 11.99
C GLY A 147 -17.58 -2.47 11.98
N ALA A 148 -18.18 -2.86 10.85
CA ALA A 148 -19.63 -3.03 10.74
C ALA A 148 -20.17 -4.07 11.74
N ARG A 149 -19.53 -5.25 11.81
CA ARG A 149 -19.93 -6.31 12.75
C ARG A 149 -19.83 -5.89 14.22
N ALA A 150 -18.80 -5.12 14.57
CA ALA A 150 -18.65 -4.59 15.93
C ALA A 150 -19.74 -3.55 16.27
N GLY A 151 -20.11 -2.70 15.30
CA GLY A 151 -21.21 -1.74 15.42
C GLY A 151 -22.56 -2.43 15.60
N ASP A 152 -22.85 -3.44 14.78
CA ASP A 152 -24.09 -4.22 14.86
C ASP A 152 -24.23 -4.93 16.22
N ALA A 153 -23.14 -5.52 16.72
CA ALA A 153 -23.09 -6.16 18.04
C ALA A 153 -23.34 -5.16 19.18
N HIS A 154 -22.73 -3.97 19.11
CA HIS A 154 -22.95 -2.91 20.10
C HIS A 154 -24.40 -2.38 20.07
N ALA A 155 -24.96 -2.13 18.88
CA ALA A 155 -26.35 -1.70 18.72
C ALA A 155 -27.37 -2.76 19.18
N GLY A 156 -27.03 -4.05 19.06
CA GLY A 156 -27.79 -5.15 19.65
C GLY A 156 -27.75 -5.14 21.18
N ALA A 157 -26.56 -4.99 21.77
CA ALA A 157 -26.37 -4.93 23.22
C ALA A 157 -27.07 -3.72 23.87
N VAL A 158 -27.01 -2.55 23.23
CA VAL A 158 -27.71 -1.33 23.69
C VAL A 158 -29.23 -1.51 23.61
N ARG A 159 -29.77 -2.13 22.55
CA ARG A 159 -31.20 -2.44 22.46
C ARG A 159 -31.68 -3.41 23.54
N SER A 160 -30.86 -4.41 23.90
CA SER A 160 -31.20 -5.34 24.99
C SER A 160 -31.09 -4.74 26.39
N THR A 161 -30.31 -3.67 26.57
CA THR A 161 -30.19 -2.95 27.86
C THR A 161 -31.21 -1.82 27.99
N SER A 162 -31.62 -1.19 26.88
CA SER A 162 -32.62 -0.11 26.83
C SER A 162 -34.05 -0.53 27.20
N THR A 163 -34.32 -1.81 27.47
CA THR A 163 -35.61 -2.26 28.04
C THR A 163 -35.72 -2.00 29.54
N ARG A 164 -34.69 -1.47 30.22
CA ARG A 164 -34.75 -1.16 31.66
C ARG A 164 -34.09 0.19 31.98
N ALA A 165 -34.95 1.21 32.00
CA ALA A 165 -34.82 2.51 32.67
C ALA A 165 -33.79 3.56 32.17
N ASP A 166 -34.31 4.77 32.03
CA ASP A 166 -33.71 6.10 31.92
C ASP A 166 -33.18 6.61 30.55
N ARG A 167 -34.09 7.28 29.81
CA ARG A 167 -33.82 7.96 28.54
C ARG A 167 -32.88 9.17 28.65
N ASN A 168 -32.75 9.80 29.83
CA ASN A 168 -31.96 11.03 29.98
C ASN A 168 -30.47 10.73 30.19
N THR A 169 -30.14 9.62 30.84
CA THR A 169 -28.75 9.15 30.96
C THR A 169 -28.20 8.74 29.59
N HIS A 170 -29.02 8.09 28.75
CA HIS A 170 -28.64 7.71 27.40
C HIS A 170 -28.23 8.91 26.53
N ALA A 171 -29.01 10.00 26.53
CA ALA A 171 -28.68 11.18 25.72
C ALA A 171 -27.33 11.84 26.10
N TYR A 172 -27.02 11.91 27.40
CA TYR A 172 -25.73 12.44 27.87
C TYR A 172 -24.57 11.50 27.53
N VAL A 173 -24.73 10.19 27.76
CA VAL A 173 -23.72 9.18 27.44
C VAL A 173 -23.50 9.08 25.93
N ASP A 174 -24.55 9.19 25.12
CA ASP A 174 -24.49 9.23 23.65
C ASP A 174 -23.76 10.48 23.17
N ALA A 175 -23.99 11.65 23.78
CA ALA A 175 -23.28 12.88 23.45
C ALA A 175 -21.78 12.80 23.81
N VAL A 176 -21.42 12.18 24.94
CA VAL A 176 -20.03 11.95 25.35
C VAL A 176 -19.36 10.88 24.46
N ALA A 177 -20.07 9.81 24.11
CA ALA A 177 -19.61 8.77 23.19
C ALA A 177 -19.41 9.34 21.77
N ALA A 178 -20.33 10.18 21.29
CA ALA A 178 -20.22 10.89 20.02
C ALA A 178 -19.03 11.85 20.01
N ARG A 179 -18.77 12.58 21.11
CA ARG A 179 -17.58 13.43 21.25
C ARG A 179 -16.27 12.63 21.29
N ARG A 180 -16.24 11.46 21.96
CA ARG A 180 -15.10 10.54 21.93
C ARG A 180 -14.87 9.93 20.54
N ALA A 181 -15.94 9.59 19.83
CA ALA A 181 -15.88 9.08 18.45
C ALA A 181 -15.45 10.15 17.45
N ALA A 182 -15.72 11.43 17.73
CA ALA A 182 -15.28 12.56 16.92
C ALA A 182 -13.79 12.93 17.09
N GLY A 183 -13.14 12.47 18.17
CA GLY A 183 -11.72 12.71 18.43
C GLY A 183 -10.80 11.83 17.57
N VAL A 184 -9.70 12.40 17.07
CA VAL A 184 -8.65 11.59 16.41
C VAL A 184 -7.98 10.72 17.46
N SER A 185 -7.94 9.41 17.24
CA SER A 185 -7.32 8.48 18.20
C SER A 185 -5.82 8.76 18.37
N ARG A 186 -5.30 8.60 19.60
CA ARG A 186 -3.86 8.69 19.90
C ARG A 186 -3.02 7.77 18.99
N SER A 187 -3.55 6.59 18.65
CA SER A 187 -2.87 5.65 17.75
C SER A 187 -2.80 6.16 16.31
N THR A 188 -3.79 6.95 15.86
CA THR A 188 -3.80 7.60 14.55
C THR A 188 -2.79 8.75 14.51
N ILE A 189 -2.75 9.58 15.55
CA ILE A 189 -1.75 10.66 15.68
C ILE A 189 -0.33 10.08 15.66
N ALA A 190 -0.08 9.03 16.46
CA ALA A 190 1.22 8.36 16.50
C ALA A 190 1.61 7.77 15.14
N PHE A 191 0.65 7.18 14.41
CA PHE A 191 0.88 6.66 13.07
C PHE A 191 1.25 7.76 12.07
N VAL A 192 0.48 8.85 12.03
CA VAL A 192 0.75 9.97 11.12
C VAL A 192 2.13 10.57 11.42
N ALA A 193 2.46 10.78 12.70
CA ALA A 193 3.78 11.24 13.10
C ALA A 193 4.89 10.30 12.63
N ALA A 194 4.76 8.99 12.84
CA ALA A 194 5.72 7.99 12.37
C ALA A 194 5.84 8.00 10.85
N ALA A 195 4.73 8.06 10.11
CA ALA A 195 4.72 8.12 8.66
C ALA A 195 5.42 9.38 8.12
N CYS A 196 5.19 10.53 8.74
CA CYS A 196 5.88 11.78 8.42
C CYS A 196 7.39 11.69 8.70
N THR A 197 7.80 11.14 9.86
CA THR A 197 9.21 10.94 10.20
C THR A 197 9.91 10.01 9.21
N ILE A 198 9.25 8.90 8.84
CA ILE A 198 9.73 7.98 7.81
C ILE A 198 9.88 8.70 6.47
N ALA A 199 8.85 9.46 6.04
CA ALA A 199 8.92 10.23 4.81
C ALA A 199 10.10 11.20 4.82
N LEU A 200 10.29 11.99 5.87
CA LEU A 200 11.39 12.96 5.97
C LEU A 200 12.77 12.29 6.03
N SER A 201 12.87 11.11 6.65
CA SER A 201 14.16 10.42 6.83
C SER A 201 14.56 9.53 5.65
N CYS A 202 13.58 8.97 4.94
CA CYS A 202 13.82 7.99 3.88
C CYS A 202 13.65 8.57 2.47
N TYR A 203 12.91 9.67 2.31
CA TYR A 203 12.67 10.25 0.99
C TYR A 203 13.96 10.72 0.32
N GLY A 204 14.10 10.42 -0.97
CA GLY A 204 15.29 10.77 -1.76
C GLY A 204 16.52 9.90 -1.48
N ARG A 205 16.44 8.98 -0.51
CA ARG A 205 17.44 7.91 -0.35
C ARG A 205 17.03 6.71 -1.21
N SER A 206 18.02 6.10 -1.85
CA SER A 206 17.85 4.90 -2.67
C SER A 206 18.30 3.67 -1.89
N ALA A 207 17.48 2.62 -1.87
CA ALA A 207 17.89 1.35 -1.28
C ALA A 207 19.19 0.85 -1.95
N PRO A 208 20.18 0.33 -1.18
CA PRO A 208 21.41 -0.23 -1.75
C PRO A 208 21.14 -1.30 -2.80
N VAL A 209 20.08 -2.09 -2.61
CA VAL A 209 19.61 -3.10 -3.57
C VAL A 209 19.07 -2.47 -4.85
N SER A 210 18.33 -1.36 -4.78
CA SER A 210 17.88 -0.63 -5.98
C SER A 210 19.07 -0.07 -6.77
N ALA A 211 20.07 0.49 -6.08
CA ALA A 211 21.29 0.99 -6.69
C ALA A 211 22.13 -0.15 -7.31
N TRP A 212 22.24 -1.29 -6.62
CA TRP A 212 22.93 -2.48 -7.13
C TRP A 212 22.22 -3.06 -8.36
N ILE A 213 20.89 -3.22 -8.34
CA ILE A 213 20.11 -3.70 -9.49
C ILE A 213 20.31 -2.73 -10.68
N SER A 214 20.32 -1.43 -10.43
CA SER A 214 20.52 -0.42 -11.48
C SER A 214 21.91 -0.52 -12.12
N HIS A 215 22.94 -0.82 -11.34
CA HIS A 215 24.32 -1.02 -11.82
C HIS A 215 24.54 -2.41 -12.45
N ALA A 216 23.80 -3.43 -12.01
CA ALA A 216 23.94 -4.80 -12.49
C ALA A 216 23.05 -5.08 -13.73
N ALA A 217 21.90 -4.41 -13.86
CA ALA A 217 20.95 -4.60 -14.96
C ALA A 217 21.54 -4.43 -16.38
N PRO A 218 22.47 -3.50 -16.67
CA PRO A 218 23.10 -3.41 -17.99
C PRO A 218 23.86 -4.69 -18.37
N LYS A 219 24.52 -5.33 -17.39
CA LYS A 219 25.28 -6.57 -17.60
C LYS A 219 24.39 -7.78 -17.87
N PHE A 220 23.20 -7.82 -17.29
CA PHE A 220 22.19 -8.85 -17.58
C PHE A 220 21.44 -8.59 -18.89
N ALA A 221 21.26 -7.31 -19.27
CA ALA A 221 20.63 -6.91 -20.53
C ALA A 221 21.54 -7.12 -21.76
N GLU A 222 22.86 -7.08 -21.61
CA GLU A 222 23.80 -7.50 -22.66
C GLU A 222 23.77 -9.02 -22.86
N TRP A 223 23.76 -9.81 -21.79
CA TRP A 223 23.66 -11.27 -21.85
C TRP A 223 22.37 -11.78 -22.54
N SER A 224 21.25 -11.09 -22.34
CA SER A 224 19.96 -11.44 -22.96
C SER A 224 19.81 -10.96 -24.40
N ARG A 225 20.54 -9.90 -24.80
CA ARG A 225 20.60 -9.47 -26.22
C ARG A 225 21.39 -10.45 -27.08
N VAL A 226 22.48 -11.02 -26.56
CA VAL A 226 23.24 -12.09 -27.24
C VAL A 226 22.34 -13.29 -27.57
N TRP A 227 21.43 -13.67 -26.65
CA TRP A 227 20.47 -14.75 -26.89
C TRP A 227 19.38 -14.45 -27.93
N LEU A 228 18.99 -13.19 -28.09
CA LEU A 228 17.98 -12.77 -29.07
C LEU A 228 18.56 -12.59 -30.48
N ASP A 229 19.85 -12.30 -30.59
CA ASP A 229 20.53 -12.24 -31.88
C ASP A 229 20.94 -13.64 -32.39
N ASP A 230 21.22 -14.60 -31.50
CA ASP A 230 21.53 -16.01 -31.87
C ASP A 230 20.28 -16.84 -32.24
N THR A 231 19.08 -16.27 -32.18
CA THR A 231 17.82 -16.94 -32.56
C THR A 231 17.21 -16.40 -33.85
N ARG A 232 17.99 -15.68 -34.67
CA ARG A 232 17.63 -15.25 -36.03
C ARG A 232 18.39 -16.00 -37.11
#